data_AF-A0A259JYH8-F1
#
_entry.id   AF-A0A259JYH8-F1
#
_cell.length_a   1.000
_cell.length_b   1.000
_cell.length_c   1.000
_cell.angle_alpha   90.00
_cell.angle_beta   90.00
_cell.angle_gamma   90.00
#
_symmetry.space_group_name_H-M   'P 1'
#
loop_
_entity.id
_entity.type
_entity.pdbx_description
1 polymer ?
#
loop_
_entity_poly.entity_id
_entity_poly.type
_entity_poly.pdbx_seq_one_letter_code
_entity_poly.pdbx_strand_id
1 'polypeptide(L)'
;ALAEMLAHLPDMSVEIETNGTVAPPAALDVRIDQYNVSPKLAHSGNPADLALLTERLDAWATDARAFLKFVIAEPADLDEVLALQARYRFPAARVFLMAEGTDSATLRARQQWLSGLCLEHGFRLSDRLHIHLYGDTRGT
;
A
#
# COMPACT_ATOMS: atom_id res chain seq x y z
N ALA A 1 22.26 5.62 -7.09
CA ALA A 1 22.17 4.55 -6.07
C ALA A 1 21.32 3.36 -6.51
N LEU A 2 19.98 3.34 -6.32
CA LEU A 2 19.17 2.13 -6.63
C LEU A 2 19.19 1.73 -8.11
N ALA A 3 19.02 2.68 -9.03
CA ALA A 3 19.07 2.40 -10.47
C ALA A 3 20.45 1.83 -10.90
N GLU A 4 21.53 2.34 -10.31
CA GLU A 4 22.90 1.84 -10.56
C GLU A 4 23.08 0.43 -10.00
N MET A 5 22.58 0.17 -8.79
CA MET A 5 22.58 -1.16 -8.19
C MET A 5 21.85 -2.18 -9.09
N LEU A 6 20.67 -1.82 -9.60
CA LEU A 6 19.89 -2.65 -10.53
C LEU A 6 20.59 -2.91 -11.87
N ALA A 7 21.61 -2.14 -12.24
CA ALA A 7 22.42 -2.40 -13.44
C ALA A 7 23.45 -3.52 -13.23
N HIS A 8 23.73 -3.90 -11.97
CA HIS A 8 24.64 -4.99 -11.62
C HIS A 8 23.93 -6.32 -11.32
N LEU A 9 22.60 -6.31 -11.30
CA LEU A 9 21.78 -7.48 -11.03
C LEU A 9 21.33 -8.12 -12.35
N PRO A 10 21.06 -9.44 -12.36
CA PRO A 10 20.42 -10.08 -13.51
C PRO A 10 19.01 -9.50 -13.73
N ASP A 11 18.44 -9.77 -14.90
CA ASP A 11 17.04 -9.43 -15.17
C ASP A 11 16.14 -10.11 -14.13
N MET A 12 15.38 -9.28 -13.40
CA MET A 12 14.48 -9.70 -12.34
C MET A 12 13.32 -8.72 -12.24
N SER A 13 12.20 -9.19 -11.72
CA SER A 13 11.09 -8.30 -11.39
C SER A 13 11.43 -7.43 -10.19
N VAL A 14 11.13 -6.13 -10.29
CA VAL A 14 11.38 -5.14 -9.25
C VAL A 14 10.07 -4.55 -8.76
N GLU A 15 9.82 -4.72 -7.47
CA GLU A 15 8.71 -4.08 -6.77
C GLU A 15 9.24 -3.01 -5.80
N ILE A 16 8.51 -1.90 -5.67
CA ILE A 16 8.80 -0.85 -4.69
C ILE A 16 7.63 -0.66 -3.72
N GLU A 17 7.94 -0.71 -2.43
CA GLU A 17 7.08 -0.26 -1.35
C GLU A 17 7.33 1.24 -1.09
N THR A 18 6.28 2.07 -1.15
CA THR A 18 6.40 3.52 -0.96
C THR A 18 5.19 4.08 -0.22
N ASN A 19 5.34 5.18 0.51
CA ASN A 19 4.21 5.94 1.05
C ASN A 19 3.52 6.81 0.00
N GLY A 20 4.10 6.90 -1.22
CA GLY A 20 3.50 7.57 -2.38
C GLY A 20 3.77 9.07 -2.47
N THR A 21 4.56 9.67 -1.58
CA THR A 21 4.70 11.14 -1.54
C THR A 21 5.82 11.69 -2.42
N VAL A 22 6.72 10.83 -2.93
CA VAL A 22 7.86 11.23 -3.77
C VAL A 22 7.77 10.52 -5.12
N ALA A 23 7.95 11.28 -6.20
CA ALA A 23 8.03 10.72 -7.55
C ALA A 23 9.31 9.88 -7.70
N PRO A 24 9.25 8.68 -8.29
CA PRO A 24 10.44 7.89 -8.57
C PRO A 24 11.32 8.61 -9.59
N PRO A 25 12.66 8.66 -9.42
CA PRO A 25 13.55 9.16 -10.44
C PRO A 25 13.41 8.34 -11.73
N ALA A 26 13.36 8.98 -12.90
CA ALA A 26 13.09 8.32 -14.18
C ALA A 26 14.02 7.12 -14.46
N ALA A 27 15.30 7.22 -14.10
CA ALA A 27 16.27 6.14 -14.28
C ALA A 27 15.94 4.88 -13.45
N LEU A 28 15.23 5.03 -12.33
CA LEU A 28 14.73 3.94 -11.51
C LEU A 28 13.35 3.48 -11.98
N ASP A 29 12.46 4.42 -12.29
CA ASP A 29 11.06 4.16 -12.70
C ASP A 29 10.94 3.19 -13.87
N VAL A 30 11.78 3.35 -14.90
CA VAL A 30 11.81 2.47 -16.08
C VAL A 30 12.20 1.02 -15.78
N ARG A 31 12.71 0.74 -14.57
CA ARG A 31 13.13 -0.59 -14.12
C ARG A 31 12.13 -1.24 -13.17
N ILE A 32 11.02 -0.57 -12.84
CA ILE A 32 10.06 -1.04 -11.85
C ILE A 32 8.86 -1.67 -12.53
N ASP A 33 8.56 -2.90 -12.13
CA ASP A 33 7.42 -3.69 -12.61
C ASP A 33 6.16 -3.41 -11.79
N GLN A 34 6.30 -3.13 -10.49
CA GLN A 34 5.17 -2.87 -9.59
C GLN A 34 5.48 -1.83 -8.50
N TYR A 35 4.49 -0.99 -8.22
CA TYR A 35 4.47 -0.12 -7.05
C TYR A 35 3.41 -0.59 -6.06
N ASN A 36 3.83 -0.84 -4.83
CA ASN A 36 2.98 -1.03 -3.66
C ASN A 36 2.94 0.30 -2.91
N VAL A 37 1.97 1.15 -3.27
CA VAL A 37 1.84 2.50 -2.73
C VAL A 37 0.93 2.45 -1.52
N SER A 38 1.41 2.90 -0.36
CA SER A 38 0.66 2.92 0.89
C SER A 38 0.45 4.36 1.37
N PRO A 39 -0.52 5.10 0.79
CA PRO A 39 -0.90 6.41 1.27
C PRO A 39 -1.27 6.33 2.75
N LYS A 40 -0.79 7.30 3.53
CA LYS A 40 -0.97 7.29 4.98
C LYS A 40 -2.27 7.98 5.34
N LEU A 41 -3.17 7.21 5.96
CA LEU A 41 -4.44 7.69 6.50
C LEU A 41 -4.22 8.47 7.81
N ALA A 42 -5.25 9.16 8.29
CA ALA A 42 -5.17 10.04 9.46
C ALA A 42 -4.63 9.34 10.72
N HIS A 43 -5.04 8.09 10.99
CA HIS A 43 -4.59 7.36 12.19
C HIS A 43 -3.08 7.08 12.21
N SER A 44 -2.38 7.22 11.08
CA SER A 44 -0.92 7.05 11.04
C SER A 44 -0.15 8.18 11.74
N GLY A 45 -0.83 9.29 12.07
CA GLY A 45 -0.22 10.49 12.66
C GLY A 45 0.54 11.36 11.65
N ASN A 46 0.53 11.02 10.36
CA ASN A 46 1.12 11.86 9.32
C ASN A 46 0.13 12.98 8.91
N PRO A 47 0.57 14.25 8.84
CA PRO A 47 -0.26 15.33 8.30
C PRO A 47 -0.73 15.02 6.87
N ALA A 48 -2.04 15.17 6.62
CA ALA A 48 -2.66 14.82 5.35
C ALA A 48 -2.09 15.61 4.16
N ASP A 49 -1.72 16.87 4.37
CA ASP A 49 -1.07 17.73 3.38
C ASP A 49 0.34 17.26 2.97
N LEU A 50 0.98 16.43 3.80
CA LEU A 50 2.26 15.78 3.48
C LEU A 50 2.09 14.34 2.98
N ALA A 51 1.04 13.64 3.43
CA ALA A 51 0.80 12.24 3.14
C ALA A 51 -0.04 11.99 1.87
N LEU A 52 -0.94 12.90 1.52
CA LEU A 52 -1.98 12.71 0.51
C LEU A 52 -1.87 13.78 -0.59
N LEU A 53 -0.66 13.94 -1.14
CA LEU A 53 -0.38 14.90 -2.20
C LEU A 53 -1.23 14.61 -3.44
N THR A 54 -2.07 15.58 -3.83
CA THR A 54 -3.00 15.45 -4.97
C THR A 54 -2.29 15.01 -6.25
N GLU A 55 -1.21 15.70 -6.62
CA GLU A 55 -0.43 15.37 -7.83
C GLU A 55 0.17 13.96 -7.81
N ARG A 56 0.52 13.43 -6.64
CA ARG A 56 1.07 12.07 -6.53
C ARG A 56 -0.04 11.03 -6.63
N LEU A 57 -1.16 11.23 -5.92
CA LEU A 57 -2.30 10.32 -5.96
C LEU A 57 -2.92 10.25 -7.36
N ASP A 58 -3.00 11.38 -8.08
CA ASP A 58 -3.40 11.40 -9.49
C ASP A 58 -2.46 10.55 -10.36
N ALA A 59 -1.14 10.72 -10.20
CA ALA A 59 -0.17 9.92 -10.93
C ALA A 59 -0.32 8.41 -10.65
N TRP A 60 -0.41 8.02 -9.38
CA TRP A 60 -0.59 6.61 -8.99
C TRP A 60 -1.93 6.02 -9.45
N ALA A 61 -2.99 6.83 -9.58
CA ALA A 61 -4.26 6.36 -10.12
C ALA A 61 -4.14 5.92 -11.59
N THR A 62 -3.29 6.60 -12.35
CA THR A 62 -3.10 6.36 -13.79
C THR A 62 -2.01 5.33 -14.11
N ASP A 63 -1.06 5.09 -13.20
CA ASP A 63 -0.02 4.09 -13.42
C ASP A 63 -0.60 2.68 -13.26
N ALA A 64 -0.55 1.88 -14.33
CA ALA A 64 -1.06 0.51 -14.34
C ALA A 64 -0.26 -0.44 -13.41
N ARG A 65 0.97 -0.06 -13.05
CA ARG A 65 1.86 -0.80 -12.14
C ARG A 65 1.56 -0.52 -10.67
N ALA A 66 0.74 0.49 -10.37
CA ALA A 66 0.46 0.91 -9.00
C ALA A 66 -0.73 0.16 -8.39
N PHE A 67 -0.49 -0.43 -7.21
CA PHE A 67 -1.46 -1.00 -6.30
C PHE A 67 -1.47 -0.17 -5.01
N LEU A 68 -2.66 0.24 -4.58
CA LEU A 68 -2.82 1.08 -3.38
C LEU A 68 -3.11 0.18 -2.19
N LYS A 69 -2.24 0.20 -1.18
CA LYS A 69 -2.31 -0.62 0.02
C LYS A 69 -2.53 0.24 1.26
N PHE A 70 -3.78 0.30 1.71
CA PHE A 70 -4.17 1.05 2.90
C PHE A 70 -4.03 0.17 4.14
N VAL A 71 -3.36 0.69 5.16
CA VAL A 71 -3.35 0.07 6.49
C VAL A 71 -4.62 0.51 7.20
N ILE A 72 -5.34 -0.43 7.81
CA ILE A 72 -6.64 -0.22 8.46
C ILE A 72 -6.51 -0.65 9.93
N ALA A 73 -6.70 0.28 10.86
CA ALA A 73 -6.67 0.06 12.30
C ALA A 73 -8.07 -0.23 12.86
N GLU A 74 -9.09 0.43 12.30
CA GLU A 74 -10.49 0.30 12.70
C GLU A 74 -11.44 0.47 11.51
N PRO A 75 -12.72 0.05 11.61
CA PRO A 75 -13.67 0.14 10.48
C PRO A 75 -13.86 1.56 9.92
N ALA A 76 -13.75 2.59 10.77
CA ALA A 76 -13.92 3.99 10.36
C ALA A 76 -12.82 4.48 9.38
N ASP A 77 -11.64 3.85 9.38
CA ASP A 77 -10.58 4.17 8.41
C ASP A 77 -11.03 3.89 6.96
N LEU A 78 -12.01 3.00 6.76
CA LEU A 78 -12.53 2.70 5.44
C LEU A 78 -13.20 3.92 4.80
N ASP A 79 -13.81 4.82 5.58
CA ASP A 79 -14.45 6.02 5.05
C ASP A 79 -13.43 6.91 4.31
N GLU A 80 -12.20 7.02 4.85
CA GLU A 80 -11.11 7.75 4.22
C GLU A 80 -10.65 7.05 2.93
N VAL A 81 -10.53 5.73 2.93
CA VAL A 81 -10.19 4.95 1.74
C VAL A 81 -11.23 5.12 0.64
N LEU A 82 -12.52 5.05 0.98
CA LEU A 82 -13.63 5.23 0.03
C LEU A 82 -13.64 6.67 -0.53
N ALA A 83 -13.38 7.68 0.31
CA ALA A 83 -13.27 9.06 -0.14
C ALA A 83 -12.11 9.25 -1.13
N LEU A 84 -10.94 8.66 -0.84
CA LEU A 84 -9.78 8.68 -1.74
C LEU A 84 -10.06 7.93 -3.04
N GLN A 85 -10.64 6.74 -2.96
CA GLN A 85 -11.00 5.92 -4.12
C GLN A 85 -12.03 6.61 -5.01
N ALA A 86 -13.03 7.27 -4.43
CA ALA A 86 -14.00 8.05 -5.18
C ALA A 86 -13.38 9.29 -5.85
N ARG A 87 -12.49 10.00 -5.15
CA ARG A 87 -11.82 11.20 -5.65
C ARG A 87 -10.85 10.90 -6.80
N TYR A 88 -9.95 9.94 -6.60
CA TYR A 88 -8.86 9.63 -7.52
C TYR A 88 -9.18 8.48 -8.48
N ARG A 89 -10.36 7.85 -8.35
CA ARG A 89 -10.87 6.79 -9.24
C ARG A 89 -9.96 5.57 -9.34
N PHE A 90 -9.35 5.18 -8.22
CA PHE A 90 -8.59 3.93 -8.14
C PHE A 90 -9.48 2.73 -8.51
N PRO A 91 -9.05 1.84 -9.41
CA PRO A 91 -9.79 0.61 -9.66
C PRO A 91 -9.84 -0.24 -8.40
N ALA A 92 -11.02 -0.68 -8.00
CA ALA A 92 -11.23 -1.47 -6.78
C ALA A 92 -10.31 -2.70 -6.73
N ALA A 93 -10.12 -3.38 -7.87
CA ALA A 93 -9.23 -4.53 -8.00
C ALA A 93 -7.74 -4.23 -7.75
N ARG A 94 -7.33 -2.96 -7.67
CA ARG A 94 -5.96 -2.52 -7.34
C ARG A 94 -5.85 -1.89 -5.95
N VAL A 95 -6.94 -1.86 -5.19
CA VAL A 95 -6.97 -1.42 -3.80
C VAL A 95 -6.84 -2.63 -2.88
N PHE A 96 -5.84 -2.61 -2.01
CA PHE A 96 -5.61 -3.57 -0.96
C PHE A 96 -5.87 -2.94 0.41
N LEU A 97 -6.59 -3.66 1.26
CA LEU A 97 -6.70 -3.35 2.68
C LEU A 97 -5.80 -4.30 3.48
N MET A 98 -4.98 -3.74 4.35
CA MET A 98 -4.07 -4.46 5.23
C MET A 98 -4.42 -4.14 6.68
N ALA A 99 -4.60 -5.16 7.52
CA ALA A 99 -4.77 -4.93 8.94
C ALA A 99 -3.52 -4.26 9.56
N GLU A 100 -3.74 -3.25 10.39
CA GLU A 100 -2.74 -2.73 11.33
C GLU A 100 -2.43 -3.81 12.39
N GLY A 101 -1.23 -3.81 12.95
CA GLY A 101 -0.83 -4.73 14.02
C GLY A 101 0.60 -5.23 13.90
N THR A 102 1.16 -5.60 15.05
CA THR A 102 2.49 -6.18 15.22
C THR A 102 2.45 -7.62 15.76
N ASP A 103 1.27 -8.16 16.03
CA ASP A 103 1.09 -9.54 16.50
C ASP A 103 0.00 -10.29 15.74
N SER A 104 0.15 -11.62 15.72
CA SER A 104 -0.72 -12.54 15.00
C SER A 104 -2.18 -12.50 15.47
N ALA A 105 -2.43 -12.30 16.76
CA ALA A 105 -3.78 -12.30 17.31
C ALA A 105 -4.54 -11.04 16.90
N THR A 106 -3.90 -9.87 17.01
CA THR A 106 -4.45 -8.58 16.56
C THR A 106 -4.75 -8.59 15.07
N LEU A 107 -3.81 -9.06 14.25
CA LEU A 107 -4.01 -9.15 12.79
C LEU A 107 -5.20 -10.04 12.43
N ARG A 108 -5.29 -11.25 13.01
CA ARG A 108 -6.41 -12.17 12.75
C ARG A 108 -7.75 -11.59 13.18
N ALA A 109 -7.81 -10.95 14.35
CA ALA A 109 -9.03 -10.32 14.84
C ALA A 109 -9.52 -9.23 13.88
N ARG A 110 -8.60 -8.42 13.34
CA ARG A 110 -8.92 -7.39 12.35
C ARG A 110 -9.30 -7.95 10.99
N GLN A 111 -8.57 -8.94 10.50
CA GLN A 111 -8.83 -9.58 9.20
C GLN A 111 -10.21 -10.22 9.10
N GLN A 112 -10.76 -10.73 10.21
CA GLN A 112 -12.10 -11.33 10.23
C GLN A 112 -13.16 -10.37 9.68
N TRP A 113 -13.21 -9.14 10.20
CA TRP A 113 -14.17 -8.15 9.70
C TRP A 113 -13.67 -7.45 8.42
N LEU A 114 -12.35 -7.25 8.26
CA LEU A 114 -11.78 -6.58 7.08
C LEU A 114 -12.03 -7.37 5.79
N SER A 115 -12.03 -8.70 5.86
CA SER A 115 -12.32 -9.57 4.72
C SER A 115 -13.73 -9.33 4.15
N GLY A 116 -14.72 -9.09 5.01
CA GLY A 116 -16.08 -8.75 4.60
C GLY A 116 -16.14 -7.43 3.82
N LEU A 117 -15.44 -6.41 4.32
CA LEU A 117 -15.34 -5.10 3.67
C LEU A 117 -14.63 -5.20 2.31
N CYS A 118 -13.58 -6.01 2.20
CA CYS A 118 -12.92 -6.25 0.92
C CYS A 118 -13.88 -6.84 -0.11
N LEU A 119 -14.67 -7.85 0.28
CA LEU A 119 -15.65 -8.49 -0.61
C LEU A 119 -16.76 -7.52 -1.01
N GLU A 120 -17.27 -6.72 -0.07
CA GLU A 120 -18.34 -5.74 -0.31
C GLU A 120 -17.93 -4.69 -1.36
N HIS A 121 -16.69 -4.19 -1.28
CA HIS A 121 -16.21 -3.11 -2.15
C HIS A 121 -15.40 -3.58 -3.37
N GLY A 122 -15.20 -4.89 -3.52
CA GLY A 122 -14.36 -5.44 -4.59
C GLY A 122 -12.86 -5.13 -4.41
N PHE A 123 -12.43 -4.87 -3.19
CA PHE A 123 -11.04 -4.69 -2.81
C PHE A 123 -10.35 -6.03 -2.53
N ARG A 124 -9.03 -5.99 -2.38
CA ARG A 124 -8.21 -7.14 -2.02
C ARG A 124 -7.78 -7.06 -0.56
N LEU A 125 -7.64 -8.21 0.09
CA LEU A 125 -7.05 -8.29 1.42
C LEU A 125 -5.54 -8.55 1.28
N SER A 126 -4.72 -7.81 2.03
CA SER A 126 -3.30 -8.11 2.20
C SER A 126 -3.01 -8.52 3.64
N ASP A 127 -2.30 -9.63 3.78
CA ASP A 127 -1.83 -10.13 5.08
C ASP A 127 -0.43 -9.59 5.40
N ARG A 128 -0.03 -9.68 6.68
CA ARG A 128 1.35 -9.57 7.16
C ARG A 128 1.83 -10.96 7.57
N LEU A 129 1.85 -11.89 6.60
CA LEU A 129 2.17 -13.30 6.84
C LEU A 129 3.48 -13.50 7.63
N HIS A 130 4.48 -12.67 7.39
CA HIS A 130 5.75 -12.70 8.14
C HIS A 130 5.55 -12.55 9.66
N ILE A 131 4.60 -11.73 10.13
CA ILE A 131 4.29 -11.60 11.56
C ILE A 131 3.67 -12.88 12.11
N HIS A 132 2.84 -13.58 11.32
CA HIS A 132 2.27 -14.86 11.73
C HIS A 132 3.33 -15.96 11.84
N LEU A 133 4.33 -15.93 10.97
CA LEU A 133 5.38 -16.96 10.90
C LEU A 133 6.54 -16.69 11.88
N TYR A 134 6.94 -15.44 12.03
CA TYR A 134 8.19 -15.06 12.69
C TYR A 134 8.02 -14.02 13.80
N GLY A 135 6.86 -13.36 13.90
CA GLY A 135 6.62 -12.26 14.83
C GLY A 135 7.11 -10.91 14.30
N ASP A 136 7.09 -9.88 15.15
CA ASP A 136 7.60 -8.53 14.83
C ASP A 136 9.13 -8.48 14.98
N THR A 137 9.82 -9.25 14.14
CA THR A 137 11.28 -9.36 14.13
C THR A 137 11.87 -8.81 12.84
N ARG A 138 13.08 -8.25 12.94
CA ARG A 138 13.80 -7.70 11.77
C ARG A 138 14.56 -8.82 11.05
N GLY A 139 14.49 -8.81 9.72
CA GLY A 139 15.29 -9.70 8.87
C GLY A 139 14.72 -11.12 8.72
N THR A 140 13.42 -11.28 8.91
CA THR A 140 12.68 -12.56 8.82
C THR A 140 11.42 -12.39 8.00
#